data_AF-A0A0C2WT56-F1
#
_entry.id   AF-A0A0C2WT56-F1
#
_cell.length_a   1.000
_cell.length_b   1.000
_cell.length_c   1.000
_cell.angle_alpha   90.00
_cell.angle_beta   90.00
_cell.angle_gamma   90.00
#
_symmetry.space_group_name_H-M   'P 1'
#
loop_
_entity.id
_entity.type
_entity.pdbx_description
1 polymer ?
#
loop_
_entity_poly.entity_id
_entity_poly.type
_entity_poly.pdbx_seq_one_letter_code
_entity_poly.pdbx_strand_id
1 'polypeptide(L)'
;MTDYASQGKTRRFNIVDLNNSRSHQAYYTALSRSASSMGTLILQGFDCKKITGGASGALRQEFRALELLDYITCLRYRGKLPACVGGDVRNDLIASFRAWKGEHFIPQGVHKSIRWSKSDPYIEDSIIEIDRTNLLKEREKRRKKLQKLGPPRPADDLAR
;
A
#
# COMPACT_ATOMS: atom_id res chain seq x y z
N MET A 1 12.18 9.85 17.71
CA MET A 1 11.59 10.18 16.39
C MET A 1 10.68 9.03 16.02
N THR A 2 9.45 9.29 15.57
CA THR A 2 8.57 8.21 15.08
C THR A 2 9.09 7.66 13.75
N ASP A 3 8.65 6.47 13.39
CA ASP A 3 8.91 5.84 12.09
C ASP A 3 8.53 6.80 10.93
N TYR A 4 7.33 7.40 10.98
CA TYR A 4 6.88 8.41 10.01
C TYR A 4 7.84 9.60 9.90
N ALA A 5 8.21 10.22 11.03
CA ALA A 5 9.09 11.38 11.04
C ALA A 5 10.54 11.01 10.64
N SER A 6 10.91 9.73 10.69
CA SER A 6 12.23 9.25 10.31
C SER A 6 12.37 8.98 8.82
N GLN A 7 11.26 8.81 8.10
CA GLN A 7 11.26 8.49 6.67
C GLN A 7 12.10 9.49 5.86
N GLY A 8 12.87 8.96 4.90
CA GLY A 8 13.76 9.75 4.04
C GLY A 8 15.09 10.16 4.67
N LYS A 9 15.32 9.93 5.97
CA LYS A 9 16.59 10.28 6.64
C LYS A 9 17.60 9.14 6.62
N THR A 10 18.89 9.48 6.61
CA THR A 10 20.01 8.54 6.82
C THR A 10 20.75 8.90 8.10
N ARG A 11 21.08 7.92 8.92
CA ARG A 11 21.70 8.06 10.24
C ARG A 11 22.93 7.18 10.34
N ARG A 12 24.07 7.77 10.72
CA ARG A 12 25.31 7.00 11.00
C ARG A 12 25.17 6.13 12.23
N PHE A 13 24.57 6.67 13.30
CA PHE A 13 24.21 5.95 14.51
C PHE A 13 22.68 5.95 14.64
N ASN A 14 22.07 4.78 14.51
CA ASN A 14 20.63 4.60 14.49
C ASN A 14 20.21 3.66 15.63
N ILE A 15 19.77 4.28 16.73
CA ILE A 15 19.20 3.58 17.87
C ILE A 15 17.70 3.46 17.62
N VAL A 16 17.21 2.22 17.52
CA VAL A 16 15.81 1.92 17.19
C VAL A 16 15.17 1.07 18.27
N ASP A 17 13.90 1.38 18.54
CA ASP A 17 13.00 0.53 19.32
C ASP A 17 11.91 0.01 18.39
N LEU A 18 11.88 -1.32 18.22
CA LEU A 18 10.95 -2.02 17.34
C LEU A 18 9.78 -2.66 18.09
N ASN A 19 9.80 -2.67 19.42
CA ASN A 19 8.81 -3.40 20.22
C ASN A 19 7.40 -2.79 20.03
N ASN A 20 7.33 -1.46 20.00
CA ASN A 20 6.09 -0.71 19.79
C ASN A 20 5.69 -0.55 18.32
N SER A 21 6.51 -1.02 17.37
CA SER A 21 6.24 -0.87 15.94
C SER A 21 5.16 -1.88 15.49
N ARG A 22 4.11 -1.37 14.85
CA ARG A 22 2.89 -2.17 14.58
C ARG A 22 2.94 -2.96 13.27
N SER A 23 3.77 -2.57 12.31
CA SER A 23 3.75 -3.14 10.96
C SER A 23 5.14 -3.41 10.40
N HIS A 24 5.21 -4.25 9.35
CA HIS A 24 6.42 -4.45 8.55
C HIS A 24 7.00 -3.13 8.02
N GLN A 25 6.14 -2.20 7.58
CA GLN A 25 6.60 -0.91 7.05
C GLN A 25 7.28 -0.05 8.10
N ALA A 26 6.80 -0.07 9.35
CA ALA A 26 7.45 0.63 10.45
C ALA A 26 8.85 0.08 10.72
N TYR A 27 8.98 -1.26 10.75
CA TYR A 27 10.25 -1.96 10.91
C TYR A 27 11.22 -1.60 9.78
N TYR A 28 10.76 -1.73 8.53
CA TYR A 28 11.55 -1.39 7.35
C TYR A 28 11.99 0.07 7.38
N THR A 29 11.08 1.00 7.71
CA THR A 29 11.39 2.43 7.75
C THR A 29 12.43 2.73 8.81
N ALA A 30 12.25 2.23 10.04
CA ALA A 30 13.18 2.46 11.16
C ALA A 30 14.57 1.89 10.87
N LEU A 31 14.66 0.65 10.38
CA LEU A 31 15.93 -0.01 10.09
C LEU A 31 16.64 0.58 8.87
N SER A 32 15.89 0.93 7.81
CA SER A 32 16.47 1.51 6.59
C SER A 32 17.03 2.93 6.77
N ARG A 33 16.90 3.54 7.94
CA ARG A 33 17.58 4.81 8.24
C ARG A 33 19.05 4.58 8.59
N SER A 34 19.44 3.36 8.94
CA SER A 34 20.81 3.03 9.27
C SER A 34 21.73 3.11 8.06
N ALA A 35 22.86 3.82 8.19
CA ALA A 35 23.89 3.84 7.17
C ALA A 35 24.75 2.56 7.16
N SER A 36 24.81 1.83 8.28
CA SER A 36 25.53 0.56 8.42
C SER A 36 24.93 -0.29 9.54
N SER A 37 25.18 -1.60 9.50
CA SER A 37 24.78 -2.52 10.58
C SER A 37 25.49 -2.20 11.89
N MET A 38 26.79 -1.91 11.86
CA MET A 38 27.60 -1.52 13.03
C MET A 38 27.07 -0.26 13.71
N GLY A 39 26.53 0.69 12.93
CA GLY A 39 25.89 1.89 13.46
C GLY A 39 24.45 1.68 13.94
N THR A 40 23.91 0.47 13.90
CA THR A 40 22.52 0.17 14.28
C THR A 40 22.46 -0.50 15.64
N LEU A 41 21.71 0.09 16.57
CA LEU A 41 21.44 -0.50 17.89
C LEU A 41 19.94 -0.74 18.05
N ILE A 42 19.55 -1.99 18.32
CA ILE A 42 18.16 -2.35 18.60
C ILE A 42 18.01 -2.50 20.11
N LEU A 43 17.21 -1.63 20.75
CA LEU A 43 17.14 -1.52 22.21
C LEU A 43 16.41 -2.69 22.89
N GLN A 44 15.48 -3.36 22.20
CA GLN A 44 14.60 -4.39 22.76
C GLN A 44 14.40 -5.55 21.76
N GLY A 45 13.79 -6.64 22.24
CA GLY A 45 13.31 -7.70 21.37
C GLY A 45 12.33 -7.18 20.33
N PHE A 46 12.22 -7.88 19.21
CA PHE A 46 11.33 -7.54 18.11
C PHE A 46 10.63 -8.79 17.57
N ASP A 47 9.49 -8.60 16.93
CA ASP A 47 8.76 -9.72 16.32
C ASP A 47 9.33 -10.01 14.93
N CYS A 48 10.09 -11.09 14.80
CA CYS A 48 10.67 -11.53 13.54
C CYS A 48 9.60 -11.73 12.44
N LYS A 49 8.37 -12.10 12.79
CA LYS A 49 7.28 -12.30 11.81
C LYS A 49 6.92 -11.01 11.08
N LYS A 50 7.13 -9.84 11.71
CA LYS A 50 6.93 -8.54 11.04
C LYS A 50 7.98 -8.25 9.98
N ILE A 51 9.09 -8.98 9.95
CA ILE A 51 10.13 -8.89 8.91
C ILE A 51 9.95 -10.03 7.90
N THR A 52 9.66 -11.24 8.37
CA THR A 52 9.65 -12.47 7.54
C THR A 52 8.25 -12.87 7.02
N GLY A 53 7.18 -12.22 7.48
CA GLY A 53 5.79 -12.55 7.15
C GLY A 53 5.31 -12.11 5.76
N GLY A 54 6.19 -11.54 4.94
CA GLY A 54 5.87 -11.09 3.59
C GLY A 54 5.17 -9.73 3.54
N ALA A 55 5.01 -9.22 2.31
CA ALA A 55 4.33 -7.95 2.05
C ALA A 55 2.80 -8.10 2.17
N SER A 56 2.13 -7.02 2.57
CA SER A 56 0.67 -6.97 2.61
C SER A 56 0.07 -7.20 1.22
N GLY A 57 -1.18 -7.68 1.17
CA GLY A 57 -1.88 -7.93 -0.10
C GLY A 57 -1.85 -6.73 -1.04
N ALA A 58 -2.20 -5.54 -0.53
CA ALA A 58 -2.17 -4.29 -1.29
C ALA A 58 -0.76 -3.95 -1.82
N LEU A 59 0.27 -4.05 -0.98
CA LEU A 59 1.65 -3.77 -1.40
C LEU A 59 2.14 -4.78 -2.47
N ARG A 60 1.73 -6.04 -2.38
CA ARG A 60 2.02 -7.02 -3.43
C ARG A 60 1.35 -6.65 -4.75
N GLN A 61 0.09 -6.19 -4.75
CA GLN A 61 -0.57 -5.75 -5.98
C GLN A 61 0.15 -4.55 -6.61
N GLU A 62 0.60 -3.59 -5.79
CA GLU A 62 1.41 -2.46 -6.27
C GLU A 62 2.71 -2.94 -6.95
N PHE A 63 3.44 -3.89 -6.36
CA PHE A 63 4.62 -4.47 -7.02
C PHE A 63 4.25 -5.22 -8.31
N ARG A 64 3.16 -6.00 -8.32
CA ARG A 64 2.70 -6.68 -9.54
C ARG A 64 2.38 -5.69 -10.66
N ALA A 65 1.73 -4.57 -10.32
CA ALA A 65 1.43 -3.50 -11.26
C ALA A 65 2.72 -2.92 -11.85
N LEU A 66 3.72 -2.63 -11.00
CA LEU A 66 5.03 -2.12 -11.46
C LEU A 66 5.73 -3.08 -12.42
N GLU A 67 5.74 -4.39 -12.13
CA GLU A 67 6.32 -5.41 -13.02
C GLU A 67 5.63 -5.46 -14.39
N LEU A 68 4.29 -5.33 -14.42
CA LEU A 68 3.53 -5.26 -15.67
C LEU A 68 3.83 -3.97 -16.44
N LEU A 69 3.89 -2.83 -15.75
CA LEU A 69 4.18 -1.54 -16.37
C LEU A 69 5.60 -1.49 -16.94
N ASP A 70 6.59 -2.06 -16.25
CA ASP A 70 7.95 -2.18 -16.77
C ASP A 70 7.98 -3.02 -18.05
N TYR A 71 7.28 -4.17 -18.05
CA TYR A 71 7.19 -5.02 -19.22
C TYR A 71 6.48 -4.34 -20.40
N ILE A 72 5.37 -3.65 -20.15
CA ILE A 72 4.64 -2.85 -21.16
C ILE A 72 5.56 -1.77 -21.73
N THR A 73 6.30 -1.07 -20.87
CA THR A 73 7.25 -0.01 -21.26
C THR A 73 8.35 -0.59 -22.15
N CYS A 74 8.91 -1.74 -21.79
CA CYS A 74 9.89 -2.45 -22.61
C CYS A 74 9.33 -2.86 -23.98
N LEU A 75 8.09 -3.34 -24.05
CA LEU A 75 7.45 -3.67 -25.34
C LEU A 75 7.21 -2.44 -26.19
N ARG A 76 6.73 -1.34 -25.58
CA ARG A 76 6.49 -0.07 -26.27
C ARG A 76 7.78 0.49 -26.85
N TYR A 77 8.85 0.52 -26.06
CA TYR A 77 10.18 0.96 -26.51
C TYR A 77 10.71 0.14 -27.68
N ARG A 78 10.46 -1.18 -27.67
CA ARG A 78 10.88 -2.10 -28.75
C ARG A 78 9.94 -2.10 -29.96
N GLY A 79 8.87 -1.30 -29.96
CA GLY A 79 7.85 -1.32 -31.03
C GLY A 79 7.05 -2.62 -31.11
N LYS A 80 7.00 -3.41 -30.01
CA LYS A 80 6.33 -4.71 -29.93
C LYS A 80 5.00 -4.68 -29.18
N LEU A 81 4.61 -3.53 -28.63
CA LEU A 81 3.33 -3.35 -27.99
C LEU A 81 2.25 -3.10 -29.06
N PRO A 82 1.19 -3.92 -29.15
CA PRO A 82 0.12 -3.68 -30.11
C PRO A 82 -0.62 -2.37 -29.85
N ALA A 83 -1.17 -1.78 -30.91
CA ALA A 83 -1.93 -0.52 -30.82
C ALA A 83 -3.23 -0.63 -30.01
N CYS A 84 -3.79 -1.85 -29.85
CA CYS A 84 -4.99 -2.07 -29.02
C CYS A 84 -4.71 -1.98 -27.51
N VAL A 85 -3.44 -2.01 -27.08
CA VAL A 85 -3.07 -1.87 -25.67
C VAL A 85 -2.82 -0.39 -25.36
N GLY A 86 -3.76 0.22 -24.65
CA GLY A 86 -3.74 1.63 -24.27
C GLY A 86 -4.50 1.89 -22.97
N GLY A 87 -4.48 3.13 -22.51
CA GLY A 87 -5.17 3.56 -21.29
C GLY A 87 -4.63 4.90 -20.80
N ASP A 88 -5.53 5.78 -20.37
CA ASP A 88 -5.18 7.11 -19.89
C ASP A 88 -4.60 7.06 -18.48
N VAL A 89 -5.06 6.09 -17.67
CA VAL A 89 -4.53 5.82 -16.33
C VAL A 89 -3.83 4.47 -16.27
N ARG A 90 -3.03 4.30 -15.21
CA ARG A 90 -2.33 3.05 -14.89
C ARG A 90 -3.23 1.82 -15.00
N ASN A 91 -4.42 1.89 -14.39
CA ASN A 91 -5.30 0.75 -14.25
C ASN A 91 -5.87 0.31 -15.61
N ASP A 92 -6.29 1.27 -16.44
CA ASP A 92 -6.79 1.02 -17.79
C ASP A 92 -5.71 0.39 -18.68
N LEU A 93 -4.48 0.90 -18.61
CA LEU A 93 -3.35 0.38 -19.38
C LEU A 93 -3.02 -1.06 -18.98
N ILE A 94 -3.04 -1.37 -17.68
CA ILE A 94 -2.80 -2.72 -17.20
C ILE A 94 -3.97 -3.64 -17.60
N ALA A 95 -5.21 -3.20 -17.47
CA ALA A 95 -6.39 -3.98 -17.85
C ALA A 95 -6.38 -4.32 -19.35
N SER A 96 -6.14 -3.34 -20.22
CA SER A 96 -6.06 -3.57 -21.67
C SER A 96 -4.90 -4.48 -22.06
N PHE A 97 -3.74 -4.33 -21.40
CA PHE A 97 -2.61 -5.22 -21.60
C PHE A 97 -2.93 -6.65 -21.16
N ARG A 98 -3.56 -6.85 -20.00
CA ARG A 98 -3.95 -8.16 -19.49
C ARG A 98 -5.01 -8.82 -20.36
N ALA A 99 -5.96 -8.05 -20.88
CA ALA A 99 -6.95 -8.54 -21.84
C ALA A 99 -6.30 -9.06 -23.13
N TRP A 100 -5.27 -8.38 -23.63
CA TRP A 100 -4.53 -8.82 -24.82
C TRP A 100 -3.57 -9.98 -24.56
N LYS A 101 -2.74 -9.88 -23.51
CA LYS A 101 -1.65 -10.82 -23.24
C LYS A 101 -2.13 -12.09 -22.53
N GLY A 102 -3.21 -11.99 -21.77
CA GLY A 102 -3.77 -13.02 -20.91
C GLY A 102 -3.65 -12.68 -19.42
N GLU A 103 -4.71 -12.94 -18.67
CA GLU A 103 -4.83 -12.59 -17.24
C GLU A 103 -3.79 -13.27 -16.34
N HIS A 104 -3.28 -14.43 -16.76
CA HIS A 104 -2.30 -15.24 -16.04
C HIS A 104 -0.87 -15.06 -16.58
N PHE A 105 -0.65 -14.16 -17.54
CA PHE A 105 0.69 -13.85 -18.01
C PHE A 105 1.52 -13.24 -16.86
N ILE A 106 2.75 -13.71 -16.69
CA ILE A 106 3.70 -13.18 -15.71
C ILE A 106 5.01 -12.86 -16.46
N PRO A 107 5.51 -11.62 -16.41
CA PRO A 107 6.81 -11.28 -16.99
C PRO A 107 7.95 -12.18 -16.49
N GLN A 108 8.96 -12.37 -17.34
CA GLN A 108 10.16 -13.11 -16.95
C GLN A 108 10.94 -12.31 -15.89
N GLY A 109 11.38 -12.98 -14.83
CA GLY A 109 12.16 -12.35 -13.76
C GLY A 109 11.33 -11.92 -12.55
N VAL A 110 10.00 -11.92 -12.64
CA VAL A 110 9.13 -11.60 -11.49
C VAL A 110 9.43 -12.54 -10.31
N HIS A 111 9.70 -11.92 -9.16
CA HIS A 111 10.07 -12.63 -7.95
C HIS A 111 8.93 -13.53 -7.44
N LYS A 112 9.28 -14.74 -6.96
CA LYS A 112 8.32 -15.78 -6.56
C LYS A 112 7.27 -15.33 -5.54
N SER A 113 7.60 -14.38 -4.66
CA SER A 113 6.70 -13.89 -3.60
C SER A 113 5.58 -12.98 -4.10
N ILE A 114 5.70 -12.42 -5.30
CA ILE A 114 4.73 -11.51 -5.90
C ILE A 114 4.09 -12.08 -7.17
N ARG A 115 4.41 -13.31 -7.58
CA ARG A 115 3.71 -13.97 -8.68
C ARG A 115 2.23 -14.16 -8.35
N TRP A 116 1.38 -14.11 -9.36
CA TRP A 116 -0.06 -14.39 -9.24
C TRP A 116 -0.40 -15.72 -9.90
N SER A 117 -1.50 -16.32 -9.47
CA SER A 117 -1.98 -17.61 -9.96
C SER A 117 -3.52 -17.66 -9.88
N LYS A 118 -4.11 -18.80 -10.20
CA LYS A 118 -5.56 -19.00 -9.98
C LYS A 118 -5.95 -18.93 -8.50
N SER A 119 -5.07 -19.35 -7.59
CA SER A 119 -5.34 -19.31 -6.14
C SER A 119 -4.99 -17.97 -5.50
N ASP A 120 -4.14 -17.17 -6.14
CA ASP A 120 -3.76 -15.81 -5.70
C ASP A 120 -3.74 -14.87 -6.91
N PRO A 121 -4.92 -14.44 -7.40
CA PRO A 121 -5.03 -13.68 -8.64
C PRO A 121 -4.48 -12.27 -8.51
N TYR A 122 -4.14 -11.69 -9.67
CA TYR A 122 -3.96 -10.25 -9.79
C TYR A 122 -5.33 -9.58 -9.58
N ILE A 123 -5.40 -8.65 -8.64
CA ILE A 123 -6.64 -7.94 -8.30
C ILE A 123 -6.60 -6.62 -9.05
N GLU A 124 -7.60 -6.40 -9.91
CA GLU A 124 -7.77 -5.09 -10.55
C GLU A 124 -8.37 -4.13 -9.55
N ASP A 125 -7.75 -2.97 -9.40
CA ASP A 125 -8.30 -1.88 -8.60
C ASP A 125 -9.57 -1.41 -9.29
N SER A 126 -10.73 -1.79 -8.74
CA SER A 126 -11.99 -1.21 -9.17
C SER A 126 -11.98 0.26 -8.79
N ILE A 127 -11.98 1.14 -9.79
CA ILE A 127 -12.28 2.55 -9.56
C ILE A 127 -13.76 2.58 -9.19
N ILE A 128 -14.04 2.56 -7.88
CA ILE A 128 -15.37 2.86 -7.39
C ILE A 128 -15.59 4.32 -7.76
N GLU A 129 -16.43 4.56 -8.76
CA GLU A 129 -16.88 5.90 -9.07
C GLU A 129 -17.62 6.41 -7.83
N ILE A 130 -16.94 7.27 -7.08
CA ILE A 130 -17.50 7.81 -5.85
C ILE A 130 -18.63 8.74 -6.28
N ASP A 131 -19.87 8.29 -6.12
CA ASP A 131 -21.02 9.16 -6.26
C ASP A 131 -20.97 10.23 -5.16
N ARG A 132 -20.38 11.37 -5.52
CA ARG A 132 -20.26 12.56 -4.67
C ARG A 132 -21.63 12.99 -4.15
N THR A 133 -22.70 12.79 -4.92
CA THR A 133 -24.05 13.19 -4.49
C THR A 133 -24.53 12.33 -3.33
N ASN A 134 -24.26 11.02 -3.35
CA ASN A 134 -24.62 10.12 -2.25
C ASN A 134 -23.79 10.38 -1.00
N LEU A 135 -22.49 10.66 -1.14
CA LEU A 135 -21.65 11.07 -0.01
C LEU A 135 -22.14 12.35 0.66
N LEU A 136 -22.51 13.36 -0.13
CA LEU A 136 -23.04 14.62 0.39
C LEU A 136 -24.37 14.40 1.13
N LYS A 137 -25.29 13.60 0.55
CA LYS A 137 -26.55 13.23 1.21
C LYS A 137 -26.33 12.52 2.55
N GLU A 138 -25.39 11.57 2.62
CA GLU A 138 -25.06 10.86 3.85
C GLU A 138 -24.43 11.78 4.92
N ARG A 139 -23.57 12.72 4.51
CA ARG A 139 -23.03 13.75 5.41
C ARG A 139 -24.12 14.64 5.98
N GLU A 140 -25.08 15.07 5.15
CA GLU A 140 -26.21 15.87 5.61
C GLU A 140 -27.12 15.11 6.57
N LYS A 141 -27.43 13.84 6.30
CA LYS A 141 -28.20 12.99 7.23
C LYS A 141 -27.50 12.87 8.58
N ARG A 142 -26.19 12.61 8.59
CA ARG A 142 -25.40 12.55 9.84
C ARG A 142 -25.43 13.88 10.59
N ARG A 143 -25.27 15.01 9.90
CA ARG A 143 -25.36 16.35 10.49
C ARG A 143 -26.72 16.60 11.14
N LYS A 144 -27.82 16.28 10.43
CA LYS A 144 -29.18 16.39 10.97
C LYS A 144 -29.40 15.48 12.17
N LYS A 145 -28.84 14.27 12.16
CA LYS A 145 -28.91 13.32 13.30
C LYS A 145 -28.14 13.84 14.52
N LEU A 146 -26.93 14.39 14.33
CA LEU A 146 -26.14 15.01 15.39
C LEU A 146 -26.82 16.25 15.98
N GLN A 147 -27.43 17.09 15.15
CA GLN A 147 -28.22 18.24 15.62
C GLN A 147 -29.44 17.83 16.45
N LYS A 148 -30.05 16.67 16.15
CA LYS A 148 -31.16 16.10 16.93
C LYS A 148 -30.73 15.45 18.26
N LEU A 149 -29.48 15.00 18.38
CA LEU A 149 -28.96 14.34 19.59
C LEU A 149 -28.60 15.32 20.71
N GLY A 150 -28.61 16.63 20.43
CA GLY A 150 -28.20 17.65 21.39
C GLY A 150 -26.70 17.58 21.72
N PRO A 151 -26.17 18.55 22.46
CA PRO A 151 -24.79 18.49 22.93
C PRO A 151 -24.60 17.28 23.88
N PRO A 152 -23.45 16.59 23.83
CA PRO A 152 -23.15 15.55 24.81
C PRO A 152 -23.19 16.16 26.22
N ARG A 153 -23.79 15.44 27.17
CA ARG A 153 -23.80 15.86 28.57
C ARG A 153 -22.36 16.05 29.06
N PRO A 154 -22.07 17.11 29.85
CA PRO A 154 -20.76 17.31 30.42
C PRO A 154 -20.35 16.10 31.26
N ALA A 155 -19.06 15.73 31.19
CA ALA A 155 -18.52 14.53 31.84
C ALA A 155 -18.63 14.57 33.38
N ASP A 156 -18.93 15.72 33.96
CA ASP A 156 -19.02 15.95 35.41
C ASP A 156 -20.30 15.35 36.03
N ASP A 157 -21.30 14.95 35.23
CA ASP A 157 -22.57 14.37 35.71
C ASP A 157 -22.54 12.85 35.93
N LEU A 158 -21.38 12.19 35.76
CA LEU A 158 -21.22 10.74 35.98
C LEU A 158 -20.45 10.38 37.27
N ALA A 159 -20.14 11.37 38.10
CA ALA A 159 -19.38 11.20 39.34
C ALA A 159 -20.18 11.51 40.63
N ARG A 160 -21.48 11.20 40.67
CA ARG A 160 -22.28 11.15 41.91
C ARG A 160 -23.01 9.83 42.05
#